data_AF-A0A7C3THM8-F1
#
_entry.id   AF-A0A7C3THM8-F1
#
_cell.length_a   1.000
_cell.length_b   1.000
_cell.length_c   1.000
_cell.angle_alpha   90.00
_cell.angle_beta   90.00
_cell.angle_gamma   90.00
#
_symmetry.space_group_name_H-M   'P 1'
#
loop_
_entity.id
_entity.type
_entity.pdbx_description
1 polymer ?
#
loop_
_entity_poly.entity_id
_entity_poly.type
_entity_poly.pdbx_seq_one_letter_code
_entity_poly.pdbx_strand_id
1 'polypeptide(L)'
;MNHPRSDFRDRDFIETSDGYFFTVVGNTHPADRILAYLKYYPEARGKWRRLSQTYDRAIKYYDIPHLKDAVRLVSERCSRYLYRDKILNITFTAVPLDAVGLHYKPEERLRSFIDCEELDPLQEKALDLALKLSRNSGIQISKFGVTGSILIGLHQQEFSDVDLTIYGKMSGLRVREIMVDIFKSGDEEIARFPPELNPTPARESRLRLMNRKQLRLFYERKWNRGLFRGTPFSVNPVLEPYDVKERYGEYKYTPEGIVEAEGTV
;
A
#
# COMPACT_ATOMS: atom_id res chain seq x y z
N MET A 1 26.91 12.49 -9.59
CA MET A 1 26.47 11.09 -9.78
C MET A 1 24.96 11.11 -9.98
N ASN A 2 24.50 10.77 -11.18
CA ASN A 2 23.07 10.75 -11.51
C ASN A 2 22.48 9.46 -10.95
N HIS A 3 21.88 9.49 -9.76
CA HIS A 3 20.93 8.45 -9.39
C HIS A 3 19.77 8.53 -10.40
N PRO A 4 19.37 7.42 -11.04
CA PRO A 4 18.24 7.45 -11.93
C PRO A 4 17.03 7.88 -11.09
N ARG A 5 16.39 8.98 -11.51
CA ARG A 5 15.22 9.62 -10.87
C ARG A 5 13.95 8.73 -10.89
N SER A 6 14.13 7.43 -11.06
CA SER A 6 13.15 6.37 -11.32
C SER A 6 13.16 5.26 -10.26
N ASP A 7 13.81 5.46 -9.12
CA ASP A 7 13.99 4.39 -8.12
C ASP A 7 12.83 4.30 -7.11
N PHE A 8 11.98 5.32 -6.98
CA PHE A 8 10.82 5.30 -6.07
C PHE A 8 9.57 4.75 -6.75
N ARG A 9 9.15 3.56 -6.34
CA ARG A 9 8.01 2.84 -6.91
C ARG A 9 6.79 2.88 -6.00
N ASP A 10 5.61 2.62 -6.57
CA ASP A 10 4.38 2.53 -5.77
C ASP A 10 4.57 1.51 -4.63
N ARG A 11 4.14 1.87 -3.41
CA ARG A 11 4.29 1.05 -2.19
C ARG A 11 5.68 0.96 -1.59
N ASP A 12 6.66 1.66 -2.13
CA ASP A 12 7.89 1.93 -1.38
C ASP A 12 7.58 2.82 -0.18
N PHE A 13 8.51 2.84 0.79
CA PHE A 13 8.43 3.74 1.93
C PHE A 13 9.60 4.71 1.97
N ILE A 14 9.34 5.92 2.44
CA ILE A 14 10.35 6.94 2.71
C ILE A 14 10.29 7.27 4.20
N GLU A 15 11.41 7.16 4.88
CA GLU A 15 11.62 7.77 6.20
C GLU A 15 12.33 9.10 5.99
N THR A 16 11.73 10.18 6.50
CA THR A 16 12.33 11.51 6.41
C THR A 16 13.29 11.76 7.56
N SER A 17 14.19 12.73 7.41
CA SER A 17 15.20 13.07 8.44
C SER A 17 14.60 13.51 9.79
N ASP A 18 13.34 13.92 9.81
CA ASP A 18 12.54 14.28 10.99
C ASP A 18 11.61 13.14 11.47
N GLY A 19 11.81 11.91 10.98
CA GLY A 19 11.20 10.69 11.53
C GLY A 19 9.78 10.38 11.05
N TYR A 20 9.31 10.99 9.95
CA TYR A 20 8.01 10.67 9.37
C TYR A 20 8.14 9.55 8.33
N PHE A 21 7.14 8.69 8.25
CA PHE A 21 7.07 7.61 7.24
C PHE A 21 6.00 7.89 6.21
N PHE A 22 6.42 7.97 4.96
CA PHE A 22 5.56 8.17 3.81
C PHE A 22 5.50 6.91 2.94
N THR A 23 4.32 6.59 2.41
CA THR A 23 4.16 5.54 1.40
C THR A 23 4.11 6.21 0.02
N VAL A 24 5.01 5.80 -0.87
CA VAL A 24 5.10 6.29 -2.24
C VAL A 24 3.83 5.93 -3.03
N VAL A 25 3.35 6.89 -3.82
CA VAL A 25 2.16 6.76 -4.67
C VAL A 25 2.57 6.89 -6.13
N GLY A 26 2.31 5.83 -6.90
CA GLY A 26 2.66 5.77 -8.31
C GLY A 26 4.16 5.61 -8.55
N ASN A 27 4.55 5.59 -9.83
CA ASN A 27 5.91 5.29 -10.27
C ASN A 27 6.60 6.46 -10.98
N THR A 28 5.95 7.63 -11.01
CA THR A 28 6.43 8.83 -11.68
C THR A 28 6.23 10.02 -10.77
N HIS A 29 7.25 10.85 -10.63
CA HIS A 29 7.28 11.91 -9.63
C HIS A 29 7.81 13.22 -10.25
N PRO A 30 7.47 14.39 -9.66
CA PRO A 30 8.14 15.64 -9.99
C PRO A 30 9.66 15.54 -9.79
N ALA A 31 10.42 16.42 -10.44
CA ALA A 31 11.89 16.32 -10.45
C ALA A 31 12.54 16.60 -9.08
N ASP A 32 11.85 17.30 -8.17
CA ASP A 32 12.38 17.77 -6.89
C ASP A 32 11.78 17.06 -5.66
N ARG A 33 10.81 16.16 -5.86
CA ARG A 33 10.07 15.51 -4.77
C ARG A 33 9.41 14.21 -5.19
N ILE A 34 9.08 13.36 -4.21
CA ILE A 34 8.36 12.10 -4.41
C ILE A 34 6.91 12.27 -3.97
N LEU A 35 5.95 11.89 -4.81
CA LEU A 35 4.54 11.85 -4.41
C LEU A 35 4.32 10.68 -3.45
N ALA A 36 3.91 10.99 -2.22
CA ALA A 36 3.79 9.99 -1.17
C ALA A 36 2.83 10.48 -0.08
N TYR A 37 1.99 9.60 0.46
CA TYR A 37 1.10 9.96 1.58
C TYR A 37 1.73 9.67 2.94
N LEU A 38 1.53 10.58 3.90
CA LEU A 38 1.97 10.35 5.27
C LEU A 38 1.24 9.13 5.83
N LYS A 39 2.00 8.12 6.24
CA LYS A 39 1.47 6.88 6.82
C LYS A 39 1.64 6.88 8.33
N TYR A 40 2.85 7.12 8.82
CA TYR A 40 3.16 7.16 10.25
C TYR A 40 3.92 8.43 10.61
N TYR A 41 3.63 8.98 11.79
CA TYR A 41 4.33 10.12 12.35
C TYR A 41 4.67 9.86 13.82
N PRO A 42 5.76 10.43 14.35
CA PRO A 42 6.11 10.32 15.76
C PRO A 42 4.98 10.85 16.65
N GLU A 43 4.52 10.03 17.60
CA GLU A 43 3.43 10.41 18.50
C GLU A 43 3.57 9.64 19.82
N ALA A 44 3.66 10.37 20.94
CA ALA A 44 3.97 9.80 22.25
C ALA A 44 2.97 8.72 22.67
N ARG A 45 1.69 8.93 22.34
CA ARG A 45 0.58 7.99 22.63
C ARG A 45 0.24 7.07 21.46
N GLY A 46 1.14 6.96 20.48
CA GLY A 46 1.00 6.13 19.30
C GLY A 46 0.95 4.64 19.62
N LYS A 47 0.22 3.88 18.79
CA LYS A 47 0.07 2.43 18.93
C LYS A 47 1.22 1.64 18.29
N TRP A 48 1.91 2.22 17.32
CA TRP A 48 3.04 1.57 16.63
C TRP A 48 4.34 1.91 17.34
N ARG A 49 5.24 0.93 17.41
CA ARG A 49 6.50 1.05 18.14
C ARG A 49 7.64 0.50 17.31
N ARG A 50 8.75 1.24 17.26
CA ARG A 50 10.01 0.80 16.68
C ARG A 50 11.13 1.29 17.57
N LEU A 51 11.92 0.36 18.10
CA LEU A 51 12.95 0.65 19.10
C LEU A 51 12.35 1.43 20.29
N SER A 52 12.92 2.58 20.64
CA SER A 52 12.46 3.45 21.73
C SER A 52 11.41 4.49 21.31
N GLN A 53 10.95 4.48 20.05
CA GLN A 53 10.05 5.50 19.51
C GLN A 53 8.62 4.96 19.28
N THR A 54 7.63 5.82 19.54
CA THR A 54 6.21 5.55 19.34
C THR A 54 5.65 6.37 18.18
N TYR A 55 4.73 5.78 17.43
CA TYR A 55 4.17 6.32 16.20
C TYR A 55 2.66 6.10 16.14
N ASP A 56 1.95 7.04 15.51
CA ASP A 56 0.53 6.87 15.16
C ASP A 56 0.34 6.91 13.63
N ARG A 57 -0.79 6.37 13.15
CA ARG A 57 -1.16 6.43 11.74
C ARG A 57 -1.85 7.74 11.41
N ALA A 58 -1.39 8.43 10.37
CA ALA A 58 -2.08 9.62 9.87
C ALA A 58 -3.44 9.28 9.23
N ILE A 59 -3.55 8.13 8.56
CA ILE A 59 -4.81 7.64 7.97
C ILE A 59 -5.32 6.45 8.80
N LYS A 60 -6.35 6.69 9.61
CA LYS A 60 -6.95 5.67 10.49
C LYS A 60 -7.80 4.67 9.70
N TYR A 61 -8.55 5.17 8.73
CA TYR A 61 -9.35 4.37 7.81
C TYR A 61 -9.10 4.85 6.38
N TYR A 62 -9.02 3.93 5.42
CA TYR A 62 -8.76 4.26 4.02
C TYR A 62 -10.03 4.79 3.32
N ASP A 63 -10.52 5.95 3.77
CA ASP A 63 -11.62 6.69 3.16
C ASP A 63 -11.27 8.19 2.99
N ILE A 64 -12.10 8.91 2.24
CA ILE A 64 -11.84 10.31 1.87
C ILE A 64 -11.80 11.24 3.10
N PRO A 65 -12.72 11.15 4.08
CA PRO A 65 -12.62 11.94 5.31
C PRO A 65 -11.26 11.80 6.01
N HIS A 66 -10.79 10.58 6.25
CA HIS A 66 -9.52 10.38 6.95
C HIS A 66 -8.30 10.76 6.11
N LEU A 67 -8.39 10.69 4.77
CA LEU A 67 -7.37 11.26 3.90
C LEU A 67 -7.30 12.79 4.05
N LYS A 68 -8.45 13.47 4.13
CA LYS A 68 -8.49 14.92 4.40
C LYS A 68 -7.91 15.25 5.76
N ASP A 69 -8.17 14.44 6.77
CA ASP A 69 -7.59 14.61 8.11
C ASP A 69 -6.07 14.44 8.10
N ALA A 70 -5.54 13.46 7.36
CA ALA A 70 -4.10 13.29 7.18
C ALA A 70 -3.45 14.50 6.49
N VAL A 71 -4.10 15.07 5.47
CA VAL A 71 -3.63 16.29 4.80
C VAL A 71 -3.64 17.50 5.75
N ARG A 72 -4.67 17.63 6.60
CA ARG A 72 -4.72 18.67 7.64
C ARG A 72 -3.59 18.51 8.66
N LEU A 73 -3.37 17.28 9.14
CA LEU A 73 -2.28 16.97 10.07
C LEU A 73 -0.93 17.37 9.49
N VAL A 74 -0.69 17.08 8.20
CA VAL A 74 0.55 17.48 7.52
C VAL A 74 0.64 19.00 7.40
N SER A 75 -0.45 19.68 7.04
CA SER A 75 -0.48 21.15 6.96
C SER A 75 -0.16 21.83 8.30
N GLU A 76 -0.57 21.23 9.42
CA GLU A 76 -0.38 21.78 10.76
C GLU A 76 0.98 21.43 11.38
N ARG A 77 1.45 20.18 11.21
CA ARG A 77 2.65 19.67 11.89
C ARG A 77 3.91 19.71 11.03
N CYS A 78 3.79 19.54 9.71
CA CYS A 78 4.93 19.37 8.82
C CYS A 78 4.62 19.89 7.40
N SER A 79 4.24 21.17 7.32
CA SER A 79 3.76 21.83 6.09
C SER A 79 4.74 21.78 4.91
N ARG A 80 6.04 21.54 5.17
CA ARG A 80 7.06 21.28 4.14
C ARG A 80 6.70 20.11 3.22
N TYR A 81 5.93 19.13 3.70
CA TYR A 81 5.49 17.98 2.91
C TYR A 81 4.16 18.20 2.19
N LEU A 82 3.50 19.36 2.36
CA LEU A 82 2.32 19.72 1.61
C LEU A 82 2.72 20.27 0.23
N TYR A 83 2.18 19.70 -0.83
CA TYR A 83 2.52 20.04 -2.20
C TYR A 83 1.28 20.33 -3.04
N ARG A 84 1.28 21.50 -3.68
CA ARG A 84 0.32 21.83 -4.73
C ARG A 84 0.90 21.46 -6.08
N ASP A 85 0.46 20.32 -6.60
CA ASP A 85 0.85 19.84 -7.92
C ASP A 85 0.02 20.55 -9.00
N LYS A 86 0.67 21.36 -9.84
CA LYS A 86 0.01 22.08 -10.95
C LYS A 86 -0.22 21.22 -12.19
N ILE A 87 0.48 20.10 -12.31
CA ILE A 87 0.36 19.15 -13.41
C ILE A 87 -0.88 18.26 -13.20
N LEU A 88 -1.00 17.69 -12.00
CA LEU A 88 -2.15 16.88 -11.60
C LEU A 88 -3.33 17.73 -11.13
N ASN A 89 -3.10 19.02 -10.86
CA ASN A 89 -4.06 19.96 -10.29
C ASN A 89 -4.69 19.46 -8.97
N ILE A 90 -3.82 18.97 -8.08
CA ILE A 90 -4.20 18.49 -6.74
C ILE A 90 -3.34 19.15 -5.66
N THR A 91 -3.88 19.24 -4.45
CA THR A 91 -3.07 19.42 -3.25
C THR A 91 -2.92 18.07 -2.57
N PHE A 92 -1.69 17.59 -2.49
CA PHE A 92 -1.35 16.28 -1.94
C PHE A 92 -0.08 16.40 -1.10
N THR A 93 0.37 15.30 -0.53
CA THR A 93 1.64 15.26 0.18
C THR A 93 2.75 14.76 -0.74
N ALA A 94 3.93 15.33 -0.60
CA ALA A 94 5.12 14.93 -1.32
C ALA A 94 6.37 15.18 -0.49
N VAL A 95 7.34 14.27 -0.57
CA VAL A 95 8.60 14.38 0.17
C VAL A 95 9.65 15.05 -0.72
N PRO A 96 10.14 16.26 -0.38
CA PRO A 96 11.29 16.87 -1.07
C PRO A 96 12.50 15.92 -1.04
N LEU A 97 13.26 15.87 -2.13
CA LEU A 97 14.42 14.97 -2.23
C LEU A 97 15.45 15.21 -1.12
N ASP A 98 15.61 16.46 -0.68
CA ASP A 98 16.54 16.85 0.39
C ASP A 98 16.04 16.51 1.80
N ALA A 99 14.80 16.04 1.94
CA ALA A 99 14.22 15.58 3.20
C ALA A 99 14.20 14.04 3.33
N VAL A 100 14.58 13.31 2.27
CA VAL A 100 14.66 11.85 2.29
C VAL A 100 15.82 11.41 3.17
N GLY A 101 15.52 10.70 4.25
CA GLY A 101 16.51 10.07 5.12
C GLY A 101 16.83 8.64 4.66
N LEU A 102 15.80 7.78 4.58
CA LEU A 102 15.92 6.40 4.12
C LEU A 102 14.83 6.05 3.12
N HIS A 103 15.19 5.19 2.15
CA HIS A 103 14.27 4.61 1.18
C HIS A 103 14.16 3.11 1.42
N TYR A 104 12.95 2.66 1.69
CA TYR A 104 12.61 1.27 1.96
C TYR A 104 11.95 0.62 0.75
N LYS A 105 12.56 -0.47 0.27
CA LYS A 105 12.08 -1.24 -0.89
C LYS A 105 11.47 -2.58 -0.46
N PRO A 106 10.21 -2.86 -0.83
CA PRO A 106 9.52 -4.09 -0.45
C PRO A 106 10.27 -5.39 -0.78
N GLU A 107 10.86 -5.48 -1.96
CA GLU A 107 11.58 -6.64 -2.46
C GLU A 107 12.90 -6.89 -1.72
N GLU A 108 13.58 -5.82 -1.29
CA GLU A 108 14.80 -5.93 -0.49
C GLU A 108 14.47 -6.41 0.92
N ARG A 109 13.37 -5.92 1.51
CA ARG A 109 12.92 -6.37 2.82
C ARG A 109 12.55 -7.85 2.80
N LEU A 110 11.74 -8.30 1.85
CA LEU A 110 11.36 -9.70 1.79
C LEU A 110 12.58 -10.60 1.55
N ARG A 111 13.52 -10.17 0.71
CA ARG A 111 14.79 -10.89 0.51
C ARG A 111 15.57 -11.02 1.81
N SER A 112 15.64 -9.97 2.62
CA SER A 112 16.33 -10.02 3.92
C SER A 112 15.76 -11.07 4.87
N PHE A 113 14.50 -11.48 4.72
CA PHE A 113 13.91 -12.54 5.54
C PHE A 113 14.39 -13.94 5.13
N ILE A 114 14.75 -14.14 3.87
CA ILE A 114 15.24 -15.44 3.37
C ILE A 114 16.60 -15.78 4.00
N ASP A 115 17.43 -14.76 4.20
CA ASP A 115 18.79 -14.89 4.71
C ASP A 115 18.88 -14.72 6.25
N CYS A 116 17.73 -14.52 6.93
CA CYS A 116 17.68 -14.27 8.38
C CYS A 116 17.44 -15.56 9.15
N GLU A 117 18.23 -15.79 10.21
CA GLU A 117 18.07 -16.95 11.09
C GLU A 117 16.86 -16.81 12.04
N GLU A 118 16.58 -15.58 12.49
CA GLU A 118 15.51 -15.28 13.43
C GLU A 118 14.51 -14.30 12.83
N LEU A 119 13.29 -14.76 12.60
CA LEU A 119 12.16 -13.95 12.20
C LEU A 119 11.12 -13.94 13.31
N ASP A 120 10.45 -12.82 13.51
CA ASP A 120 9.27 -12.85 14.36
C ASP A 120 8.10 -13.56 13.63
N PRO A 121 7.08 -14.05 14.38
CA PRO A 121 5.98 -14.82 13.79
C PRO A 121 5.22 -14.11 12.65
N LEU A 122 5.18 -12.77 12.61
CA LEU A 122 4.51 -12.06 11.52
C LEU A 122 5.39 -11.98 10.27
N GLN A 123 6.70 -11.82 10.44
CA GLN A 123 7.68 -11.87 9.34
C GLN A 123 7.73 -13.27 8.72
N GLU A 124 7.73 -14.33 9.55
CA GLU A 124 7.64 -15.72 9.07
C GLU A 124 6.39 -15.95 8.23
N LYS A 125 5.22 -15.50 8.72
CA LYS A 125 3.96 -15.59 7.96
C LYS A 125 4.02 -14.84 6.64
N ALA A 126 4.68 -13.66 6.60
CA ALA A 126 4.84 -12.91 5.37
C ALA A 126 5.71 -13.66 4.34
N LEU A 127 6.82 -14.24 4.79
CA LEU A 127 7.70 -15.05 3.95
C LEU A 127 7.00 -16.32 3.44
N ASP A 128 6.33 -17.06 4.33
CA ASP A 128 5.57 -18.27 3.99
C ASP A 128 4.48 -18.00 2.96
N LEU A 129 3.71 -16.91 3.14
CA LEU A 129 2.68 -16.51 2.19
C LEU A 129 3.28 -16.19 0.82
N ALA A 130 4.37 -15.41 0.79
CA ALA A 130 5.05 -15.06 -0.45
C ALA A 130 5.60 -16.30 -1.18
N LEU A 131 6.22 -17.25 -0.45
CA LEU A 131 6.70 -18.52 -0.99
C LEU A 131 5.55 -19.40 -1.51
N LYS A 132 4.44 -19.49 -0.79
CA LYS A 132 3.24 -20.24 -1.25
C LYS A 132 2.67 -19.65 -2.54
N LEU A 133 2.52 -18.33 -2.62
CA LEU A 133 2.05 -17.65 -3.84
C LEU A 133 3.06 -17.79 -4.99
N SER A 134 4.36 -17.69 -4.71
CA SER A 134 5.42 -17.90 -5.70
C SER A 134 5.35 -19.31 -6.29
N ARG A 135 5.29 -20.36 -5.46
CA ARG A 135 5.17 -21.76 -5.91
C ARG A 135 3.92 -22.00 -6.75
N ASN A 136 2.76 -21.53 -6.28
CA ASN A 136 1.49 -21.76 -6.98
C ASN A 136 1.38 -20.98 -8.30
N SER A 137 2.01 -19.81 -8.38
CA SER A 137 1.97 -18.98 -9.60
C SER A 137 3.05 -19.31 -10.62
N GLY A 138 4.15 -19.94 -10.19
CA GLY A 138 5.37 -20.11 -10.98
C GLY A 138 6.19 -18.82 -11.11
N ILE A 139 5.81 -17.75 -10.41
CA ILE A 139 6.53 -16.48 -10.41
C ILE A 139 7.68 -16.56 -9.41
N GLN A 140 8.88 -16.12 -9.82
CA GLN A 140 10.07 -16.09 -8.97
C GLN A 140 9.83 -15.23 -7.71
N ILE A 141 10.32 -15.70 -6.56
CA ILE A 141 10.19 -15.01 -5.27
C ILE A 141 10.80 -13.59 -5.30
N SER A 142 11.79 -13.36 -6.16
CA SER A 142 12.42 -12.05 -6.39
C SER A 142 11.46 -10.97 -6.94
N LYS A 143 10.28 -11.36 -7.43
CA LYS A 143 9.22 -10.45 -7.84
C LYS A 143 8.25 -10.09 -6.71
N PHE A 144 8.36 -10.73 -5.56
CA PHE A 144 7.54 -10.41 -4.40
C PHE A 144 8.28 -9.46 -3.47
N GLY A 145 7.52 -8.68 -2.72
CA GLY A 145 8.03 -7.86 -1.64
C GLY A 145 7.05 -7.81 -0.47
N VAL A 146 7.50 -7.23 0.65
CA VAL A 146 6.66 -6.94 1.80
C VAL A 146 6.65 -5.43 2.05
N THR A 147 5.48 -4.83 2.16
CA THR A 147 5.29 -3.38 2.36
C THR A 147 4.66 -3.09 3.73
N GLY A 148 4.21 -1.85 3.94
CA GLY A 148 3.48 -1.44 5.13
C GLY A 148 4.34 -1.48 6.39
N SER A 149 3.73 -1.92 7.49
CA SER A 149 4.39 -1.88 8.80
C SER A 149 5.59 -2.83 8.91
N ILE A 150 5.56 -3.97 8.22
CA ILE A 150 6.65 -4.96 8.21
C ILE A 150 7.88 -4.44 7.46
N LEU A 151 7.67 -3.68 6.37
CA LEU A 151 8.74 -3.05 5.59
C LEU A 151 9.64 -2.15 6.43
N ILE A 152 9.01 -1.31 7.25
CA ILE A 152 9.70 -0.31 8.06
C ILE A 152 9.94 -0.75 9.50
N GLY A 153 9.61 -2.01 9.84
CA GLY A 153 9.81 -2.57 11.19
C GLY A 153 8.97 -1.90 12.28
N LEU A 154 7.77 -1.42 11.94
CA LEU A 154 6.80 -0.85 12.88
C LEU A 154 5.69 -1.82 13.24
N HIS A 155 5.62 -2.99 12.62
CA HIS A 155 4.57 -3.97 12.86
C HIS A 155 4.55 -4.42 14.32
N GLN A 156 3.34 -4.67 14.80
CA GLN A 156 3.04 -5.25 16.12
C GLN A 156 2.36 -6.59 15.87
N GLN A 157 2.90 -7.66 16.44
CA GLN A 157 2.51 -9.04 16.14
C GLN A 157 1.04 -9.31 16.49
N GLU A 158 0.48 -8.57 17.44
CA GLU A 158 -0.87 -8.76 17.97
C GLU A 158 -1.97 -8.28 17.00
N PHE A 159 -1.68 -7.31 16.13
CA PHE A 159 -2.72 -6.66 15.33
C PHE A 159 -2.31 -6.23 13.93
N SER A 160 -1.04 -6.35 13.55
CA SER A 160 -0.59 -5.96 12.22
C SER A 160 -0.92 -7.03 11.18
N ASP A 161 -1.25 -6.57 9.98
CA ASP A 161 -1.51 -7.38 8.80
C ASP A 161 -0.23 -7.63 7.99
N VAL A 162 -0.32 -8.56 7.05
CA VAL A 162 0.73 -8.85 6.06
C VAL A 162 0.38 -8.14 4.76
N ASP A 163 1.15 -7.13 4.38
CA ASP A 163 1.00 -6.47 3.08
C ASP A 163 2.11 -6.93 2.13
N LEU A 164 1.76 -7.70 1.10
CA LEU A 164 2.69 -8.11 0.05
C LEU A 164 2.59 -7.19 -1.17
N THR A 165 3.71 -7.06 -1.88
CA THR A 165 3.76 -6.52 -3.25
C THR A 165 4.12 -7.61 -4.24
N ILE A 166 3.65 -7.45 -5.49
CA ILE A 166 4.05 -8.30 -6.62
C ILE A 166 4.40 -7.41 -7.81
N TYR A 167 5.66 -7.46 -8.23
CA TYR A 167 6.19 -6.62 -9.30
C TYR A 167 5.95 -7.21 -10.69
N GLY A 168 5.45 -6.35 -11.58
CA GLY A 168 5.26 -6.64 -12.99
C GLY A 168 3.78 -6.89 -13.33
N LYS A 169 3.31 -6.27 -14.41
CA LYS A 169 1.90 -6.37 -14.83
C LYS A 169 1.45 -7.83 -15.02
N MET A 170 2.23 -8.61 -15.75
CA MET A 170 1.91 -10.02 -16.00
C MET A 170 2.01 -10.88 -14.74
N SER A 171 2.99 -10.61 -13.87
CA SER A 171 3.11 -11.27 -12.56
C SER A 171 1.89 -11.02 -11.69
N GLY A 172 1.43 -9.76 -11.62
CA GLY A 172 0.24 -9.39 -10.86
C GLY A 172 -1.04 -10.05 -11.39
N LEU A 173 -1.20 -10.15 -12.71
CA LEU A 173 -2.31 -10.88 -13.33
C LEU A 173 -2.25 -12.38 -13.00
N ARG A 174 -1.06 -12.98 -13.06
CA ARG A 174 -0.88 -14.40 -12.72
C ARG A 174 -1.20 -14.69 -11.25
N VAL A 175 -0.72 -13.85 -10.33
CA VAL A 175 -1.04 -13.99 -8.89
C VAL A 175 -2.53 -13.79 -8.62
N ARG A 176 -3.20 -12.89 -9.36
CA ARG A 176 -4.66 -12.75 -9.29
C ARG A 176 -5.38 -14.03 -9.68
N GLU A 177 -4.99 -14.69 -10.76
CA GLU A 177 -5.59 -15.97 -11.17
C GLU A 177 -5.46 -17.02 -10.05
N ILE A 178 -4.25 -17.18 -9.52
CA ILE A 178 -3.97 -18.11 -8.43
C ILE A 178 -4.79 -17.80 -7.18
N MET A 179 -4.88 -16.53 -6.78
CA MET A 179 -5.70 -16.11 -5.65
C MET A 179 -7.19 -16.44 -5.85
N VAL A 180 -7.70 -16.26 -7.07
CA VAL A 180 -9.08 -16.61 -7.40
C VAL A 180 -9.30 -18.12 -7.32
N ASP A 181 -8.34 -18.92 -7.79
CA ASP A 181 -8.43 -20.38 -7.77
C ASP A 181 -8.32 -20.94 -6.35
N ILE A 182 -7.38 -20.45 -5.54
CA ILE A 182 -7.25 -20.75 -4.09
C ILE A 182 -8.57 -20.54 -3.36
N PHE A 183 -9.24 -19.41 -3.62
CA PHE A 183 -10.53 -19.10 -3.00
C PHE A 183 -11.68 -19.96 -3.51
N LYS A 184 -11.60 -20.52 -4.72
CA LYS A 184 -12.61 -21.43 -5.26
C LYS A 184 -12.40 -22.85 -4.75
N SER A 185 -11.15 -23.29 -4.63
CA SER A 185 -10.80 -24.64 -4.17
C SER A 185 -10.92 -24.81 -2.65
N GLY A 186 -10.93 -23.72 -1.89
CA GLY A 186 -11.03 -23.77 -0.43
C GLY A 186 -9.72 -24.22 0.22
N ASP A 187 -8.61 -23.53 -0.06
CA ASP A 187 -7.32 -23.79 0.57
C ASP A 187 -7.40 -23.74 2.12
N GLU A 188 -6.69 -24.66 2.78
CA GLU A 188 -6.73 -24.82 4.24
C GLU A 188 -6.09 -23.65 5.00
N GLU A 189 -5.13 -22.96 4.38
CA GLU A 189 -4.37 -21.89 5.03
C GLU A 189 -4.81 -20.51 4.59
N ILE A 190 -5.29 -20.37 3.33
CA ILE A 190 -5.73 -19.11 2.74
C ILE A 190 -7.25 -19.07 2.63
N ALA A 191 -7.87 -18.24 3.45
CA ALA A 191 -9.31 -18.00 3.43
C ALA A 191 -9.66 -16.60 2.88
N ARG A 192 -10.88 -16.47 2.33
CA ARG A 192 -11.43 -15.15 2.00
C ARG A 192 -11.58 -14.32 3.26
N PHE A 193 -11.31 -13.02 3.13
CA PHE A 193 -11.64 -12.08 4.19
C PHE A 193 -13.16 -12.08 4.41
N PRO A 194 -13.66 -12.24 5.65
CA PRO A 194 -15.08 -12.20 5.90
C PRO A 194 -15.66 -10.83 5.50
N PRO A 195 -16.95 -10.76 5.12
CA PRO A 195 -17.63 -9.49 4.99
C PRO A 195 -17.41 -8.63 6.24
N GLU A 196 -17.13 -7.34 6.05
CA GLU A 196 -16.87 -6.40 7.16
C GLU A 196 -18.11 -6.32 8.05
N LEU A 197 -18.03 -6.86 9.28
CA LEU A 197 -19.17 -6.87 10.22
C LEU A 197 -19.48 -5.48 10.76
N ASN A 198 -18.47 -4.60 10.88
CA ASN A 198 -18.59 -3.24 11.40
C ASN A 198 -17.86 -2.24 10.47
N PRO A 199 -18.45 -1.87 9.32
CA PRO A 199 -17.86 -0.86 8.44
C PRO A 199 -17.85 0.53 9.12
N THR A 200 -16.92 1.41 8.73
CA THR A 200 -16.95 2.82 9.15
C THR A 200 -18.20 3.52 8.60
N PRO A 201 -18.67 4.63 9.18
CA PRO A 201 -19.85 5.34 8.66
C PRO A 201 -19.73 5.73 7.17
N ALA A 202 -18.56 6.19 6.74
CA ALA A 202 -18.28 6.50 5.34
C ALA A 202 -18.37 5.25 4.44
N ARG A 203 -17.88 4.12 4.94
CA ARG A 203 -17.93 2.84 4.24
C ARG A 203 -19.36 2.31 4.17
N GLU A 204 -20.09 2.37 5.27
CA GLU A 204 -21.48 1.96 5.37
C GLU A 204 -22.36 2.74 4.40
N SER A 205 -22.21 4.07 4.36
CA SER A 205 -22.91 4.94 3.40
C SER A 205 -22.71 4.46 1.96
N ARG A 206 -21.46 4.09 1.59
CA ARG A 206 -21.15 3.58 0.26
C ARG A 206 -21.73 2.19 -0.01
N LEU A 207 -21.71 1.29 0.99
CA LEU A 207 -22.26 -0.05 0.85
C LEU A 207 -23.79 -0.01 0.71
N ARG A 208 -24.47 0.95 1.35
CA ARG A 208 -25.92 1.16 1.23
C ARG A 208 -26.37 1.57 -0.16
N LEU A 209 -25.48 2.08 -1.01
CA LEU A 209 -25.76 2.39 -2.42
C LEU A 209 -25.84 1.14 -3.31
N MET A 210 -25.43 -0.03 -2.79
CA MET A 210 -25.37 -1.27 -3.55
C MET A 210 -26.54 -2.19 -3.21
N ASN A 211 -27.24 -2.68 -4.22
CA ASN A 211 -28.18 -3.79 -4.03
C ASN A 211 -27.44 -5.10 -3.69
N ARG A 212 -28.18 -6.14 -3.29
CA ARG A 212 -27.59 -7.45 -2.89
C ARG A 212 -26.66 -8.05 -3.95
N LYS A 213 -27.02 -7.97 -5.24
CA LYS A 213 -26.20 -8.49 -6.34
C LYS A 213 -24.90 -7.69 -6.47
N GLN A 214 -24.98 -6.36 -6.42
CA GLN A 214 -23.82 -5.47 -6.49
C GLN A 214 -22.89 -5.66 -5.30
N LEU A 215 -23.44 -5.80 -4.08
CA LEU A 215 -22.65 -6.03 -2.87
C LEU A 215 -21.90 -7.37 -2.94
N ARG A 216 -22.57 -8.42 -3.42
CA ARG A 216 -21.94 -9.73 -3.65
C ARG A 216 -20.78 -9.61 -4.65
N LEU A 217 -21.03 -9.03 -5.83
CA LEU A 217 -20.00 -8.81 -6.85
C LEU A 217 -18.83 -7.95 -6.32
N PHE A 218 -19.12 -6.94 -5.50
CA PHE A 218 -18.10 -6.09 -4.88
C PHE A 218 -17.15 -6.88 -3.98
N TYR A 219 -17.65 -7.83 -3.20
CA TYR A 219 -16.81 -8.71 -2.37
C TYR A 219 -16.13 -9.83 -3.18
N GLU A 220 -16.81 -10.43 -4.15
CA GLU A 220 -16.25 -11.49 -5.01
C GLU A 220 -15.05 -10.99 -5.82
N ARG A 221 -15.10 -9.74 -6.30
CA ARG A 221 -14.03 -9.09 -7.08
C ARG A 221 -12.79 -8.76 -6.26
N LYS A 222 -12.86 -8.76 -4.93
CA LYS A 222 -11.70 -8.53 -4.06
C LYS A 222 -10.88 -9.81 -3.94
N TRP A 223 -10.05 -10.04 -4.95
CA TRP A 223 -9.12 -11.16 -5.01
C TRP A 223 -7.87 -10.92 -4.16
N ASN A 224 -7.53 -9.66 -3.90
CA ASN A 224 -6.20 -9.25 -3.45
C ASN A 224 -6.07 -9.13 -1.92
N ARG A 225 -6.99 -9.71 -1.15
CA ARG A 225 -6.95 -9.71 0.31
C ARG A 225 -7.62 -10.95 0.88
N GLY A 226 -7.14 -11.43 2.02
CA GLY A 226 -7.63 -12.64 2.66
C GLY A 226 -7.11 -12.80 4.08
N LEU A 227 -7.26 -14.01 4.62
CA LEU A 227 -6.64 -14.44 5.86
C LEU A 227 -5.65 -15.56 5.52
N PHE A 228 -4.42 -15.47 6.01
CA PHE A 228 -3.42 -16.53 5.92
C PHE A 228 -3.11 -17.03 7.33
N ARG A 229 -3.47 -18.28 7.64
CA ARG A 229 -3.35 -18.85 9.00
C ARG A 229 -3.92 -17.90 10.07
N GLY A 230 -5.11 -17.35 9.81
CA GLY A 230 -5.83 -16.39 10.67
C GLY A 230 -5.34 -14.94 10.61
N THR A 231 -4.20 -14.63 9.98
CA THR A 231 -3.67 -13.27 9.88
C THR A 231 -4.18 -12.57 8.62
N PRO A 232 -4.77 -11.35 8.73
CA PRO A 232 -5.11 -10.52 7.58
C PRO A 232 -3.93 -10.29 6.64
N PHE A 233 -4.17 -10.39 5.34
CA PHE A 233 -3.18 -9.99 4.34
C PHE A 233 -3.78 -9.25 3.15
N SER A 234 -2.92 -8.52 2.46
CA SER A 234 -3.17 -7.95 1.14
C SER A 234 -2.05 -8.28 0.16
N VAL A 235 -2.37 -8.32 -1.13
CA VAL A 235 -1.42 -8.45 -2.24
C VAL A 235 -1.61 -7.26 -3.16
N ASN A 236 -0.53 -6.52 -3.42
CA ASN A 236 -0.57 -5.26 -4.15
C ASN A 236 0.29 -5.37 -5.41
N PRO A 237 -0.31 -5.48 -6.60
CA PRO A 237 0.45 -5.39 -7.85
C PRO A 237 1.12 -4.02 -7.97
N VAL A 238 2.42 -4.04 -8.27
CA VAL A 238 3.24 -2.85 -8.52
C VAL A 238 3.86 -2.99 -9.92
N LEU A 239 3.94 -1.90 -10.66
CA LEU A 239 4.54 -1.91 -11.99
C LEU A 239 6.06 -2.07 -11.87
N GLU A 240 6.65 -2.82 -12.81
CA GLU A 240 8.09 -2.77 -13.04
C GLU A 240 8.45 -1.55 -13.89
N PRO A 241 9.70 -1.07 -13.88
CA PRO A 241 10.11 0.08 -14.67
C PRO A 241 9.77 -0.03 -16.16
N TYR A 242 9.84 -1.24 -16.72
CA TYR A 242 9.48 -1.49 -18.13
C TYR A 242 7.96 -1.47 -18.39
N ASP A 243 7.12 -1.62 -17.37
CA ASP A 243 5.67 -1.51 -17.48
C ASP A 243 5.18 -0.05 -17.41
N VAL A 244 6.01 0.87 -16.87
CA VAL A 244 5.69 2.29 -16.74
C VAL A 244 5.89 2.99 -18.07
N LYS A 245 4.78 3.36 -18.71
CA LYS A 245 4.79 4.04 -20.02
C LYS A 245 4.72 5.56 -19.93
N GLU A 246 4.24 6.07 -18.81
CA GLU A 246 3.99 7.49 -18.60
C GLU A 246 5.22 8.19 -18.03
N ARG A 247 5.41 9.46 -18.37
CA ARG A 247 6.36 10.34 -17.70
C ARG A 247 5.62 11.41 -16.91
N TYR A 248 6.12 11.74 -15.73
CA TYR A 248 5.56 12.86 -14.97
C TYR A 248 5.63 14.15 -15.80
N GLY A 249 4.53 14.89 -15.86
CA GLY A 249 4.43 16.12 -16.66
C GLY A 249 4.06 15.91 -18.13
N GLU A 250 3.94 14.66 -18.60
CA GLU A 250 3.47 14.37 -19.97
C GLU A 250 2.02 14.81 -20.20
N TYR A 251 1.17 14.60 -19.18
CA TYR A 251 -0.23 15.02 -19.18
C TYR A 251 -0.46 16.06 -18.09
N LYS A 252 -1.26 17.08 -18.41
CA LYS A 252 -1.76 18.06 -17.45
C LYS A 252 -3.26 17.90 -17.31
N TYR A 253 -3.73 17.82 -16.07
CA TYR A 253 -5.13 17.61 -15.74
C TYR A 253 -5.77 18.91 -15.26
N THR A 254 -7.00 19.16 -15.69
CA THR A 254 -7.81 20.29 -15.23
C THR A 254 -9.25 19.80 -15.02
N PRO A 255 -9.88 20.09 -13.88
CA PRO A 255 -11.25 19.67 -13.61
C PRO A 255 -12.23 20.53 -14.42
N GLU A 256 -13.04 19.87 -15.25
CA GLU A 256 -14.09 20.53 -16.05
C GLU A 256 -15.43 20.64 -15.31
N GLY A 257 -15.75 19.65 -14.46
CA GLY A 257 -17.01 19.62 -13.71
C GLY A 257 -17.31 18.23 -13.14
N ILE A 258 -18.42 18.14 -12.40
CA ILE A 258 -18.97 16.86 -11.93
C ILE A 258 -20.06 16.44 -12.91
N VAL A 259 -19.99 15.20 -13.38
CA VAL A 259 -21.01 14.58 -14.25
C VAL A 259 -21.62 13.38 -13.55
N GLU A 260 -22.91 13.14 -13.80
CA GLU A 260 -23.59 11.91 -13.43
C GLU A 260 -23.53 10.93 -14.61
N ALA A 261 -23.21 9.67 -14.34
CA ALA A 261 -23.08 8.64 -15.36
C ALA A 261 -23.75 7.34 -14.90
N GLU A 262 -24.46 6.68 -15.82
CA GLU A 262 -25.02 5.35 -15.62
C GLU A 262 -24.20 4.32 -16.40
N GLY A 263 -23.93 3.16 -15.78
CA GLY A 263 -23.20 2.07 -16.41
C GLY A 263 -23.89 0.74 -16.19
N THR A 264 -24.04 -0.05 -17.25
CA THR A 264 -24.57 -1.42 -17.19
C THR A 264 -23.46 -2.41 -16.81
N VAL A 265 -23.73 -3.29 -15.85
CA VAL A 265 -22.78 -4.29 -15.31
C VAL A 265 -23.23 -5.71 -15.57
#